data_AF-A0A1Y1LGP6-F1
#
_entry.id   AF-A0A1Y1LGP6-F1
#
_cell.length_a   1.000
_cell.length_b   1.000
_cell.length_c   1.000
_cell.angle_alpha   90.00
_cell.angle_beta   90.00
_cell.angle_gamma   90.00
#
_symmetry.space_group_name_H-M   'P 1'
#
loop_
_entity.id
_entity.type
_entity.pdbx_description
1 polymer ?
#
loop_
_entity_poly.entity_id
_entity_poly.type
_entity_poly.pdbx_seq_one_letter_code
_entity_poly.pdbx_strand_id
1 'polypeptide(L)'
;LEAAFWAFDQGLGGLLMGVLPSLTASEAYQGRERMVTAFMKYFEAGHIKDGAQISRDRVRLEEQYGMNKQMIARSALSFIFASIVNTTTTTFWVVLRLFANKKLLSIARREVAEALNASTEREGSKRLS
;
A
#
# COMPACT_ATOMS: atom_id res chain seq x y z
N LEU A 1 -6.82 9.71 -9.15
CA LEU A 1 -7.17 8.47 -8.43
C LEU A 1 -7.16 8.67 -6.92
N GLU A 2 -6.29 9.54 -6.39
CA GLU A 2 -6.23 9.88 -4.96
C GLU A 2 -7.58 10.22 -4.32
N ALA A 3 -8.34 11.18 -4.87
CA ALA A 3 -9.67 11.52 -4.34
C ALA A 3 -10.64 10.32 -4.31
N ALA A 4 -10.54 9.41 -5.30
CA ALA A 4 -11.36 8.20 -5.34
C ALA A 4 -10.93 7.18 -4.27
N PHE A 5 -9.62 7.09 -3.99
CA PHE A 5 -9.09 6.28 -2.91
C PHE A 5 -9.57 6.78 -1.55
N TRP A 6 -9.50 8.09 -1.29
CA TRP A 6 -9.94 8.66 -0.01
C TRP A 6 -11.46 8.58 0.18
N ALA A 7 -12.26 8.75 -0.88
CA ALA A 7 -13.70 8.50 -0.82
C ALA A 7 -14.03 7.03 -0.45
N PHE A 8 -13.27 6.08 -0.99
CA PHE A 8 -13.38 4.66 -0.63
C PHE A 8 -12.99 4.38 0.82
N ASP A 9 -11.84 4.91 1.28
CA ASP A 9 -11.32 4.74 2.64
C ASP A 9 -12.29 5.30 3.69
N GLN A 10 -12.71 6.55 3.54
CA GLN A 10 -13.57 7.24 4.51
C GLN A 10 -14.95 6.61 4.63
N GLY A 11 -15.50 6.09 3.53
CA GLY A 11 -16.82 5.44 3.53
C GLY A 11 -16.79 3.92 3.59
N LEU A 12 -15.64 3.31 3.90
CA LEU A 12 -15.48 1.85 3.94
C LEU A 12 -16.49 1.18 4.88
N GLY A 13 -16.77 1.79 6.04
CA GLY A 13 -17.77 1.28 6.98
C GLY A 13 -19.16 1.12 6.35
N GLY A 14 -19.59 2.08 5.52
CA GLY A 14 -20.84 2.00 4.79
C GLY A 14 -20.86 0.91 3.73
N LEU A 15 -19.72 0.68 3.06
CA LEU A 15 -19.58 -0.43 2.10
C LEU A 15 -19.66 -1.80 2.79
N LEU A 16 -19.08 -1.92 3.99
CA LEU A 16 -19.10 -3.17 4.77
C LEU A 16 -20.49 -3.49 5.34
N MET A 17 -21.30 -2.48 5.66
CA MET A 17 -22.70 -2.71 6.05
C MET A 17 -23.53 -3.33 4.92
N GLY A 18 -23.16 -3.10 3.66
CA GLY A 18 -23.73 -3.81 2.49
C GLY A 18 -25.16 -3.44 2.12
N VAL A 19 -25.80 -2.49 2.81
CA VAL A 19 -27.19 -2.08 2.55
C VAL A 19 -27.25 -1.16 1.33
N LEU A 20 -27.50 -1.70 0.13
CA LEU A 20 -27.60 -0.92 -1.13
C LEU A 20 -26.50 0.15 -1.26
N PRO A 21 -25.21 -0.23 -1.27
CA PRO A 21 -24.08 0.70 -1.10
C PRO A 21 -23.96 1.75 -2.21
N SER A 22 -24.54 1.51 -3.40
CA SER A 22 -24.61 2.52 -4.46
C SER A 22 -25.49 3.72 -4.08
N LEU A 23 -26.38 3.58 -3.10
CA LEU A 23 -27.25 4.63 -2.58
C LEU A 23 -26.81 5.10 -1.20
N THR A 24 -26.58 4.18 -0.26
CA THR A 24 -26.29 4.50 1.16
C THR A 24 -24.84 4.91 1.42
N ALA A 25 -23.92 4.52 0.53
CA ALA A 25 -22.49 4.83 0.58
C ALA A 25 -21.99 5.21 -0.83
N SER A 26 -22.79 6.00 -1.56
CA SER A 26 -22.65 6.23 -2.99
C SER A 26 -21.26 6.78 -3.39
N GLU A 27 -20.72 7.72 -2.62
CA GLU A 27 -19.38 8.27 -2.86
C GLU A 27 -18.29 7.21 -2.71
N ALA A 28 -18.34 6.42 -1.63
CA ALA A 28 -17.39 5.34 -1.37
C ALA A 28 -17.51 4.22 -2.41
N TYR A 29 -18.73 3.90 -2.82
CA TYR A 29 -19.01 2.92 -3.88
C TYR A 29 -18.39 3.37 -5.19
N GLN A 30 -18.62 4.62 -5.60
CA GLN A 30 -18.03 5.18 -6.82
C GLN A 30 -16.51 5.29 -6.72
N GLY A 31 -15.97 5.66 -5.56
CA GLY A 31 -14.53 5.68 -5.28
C GLY A 31 -13.90 4.31 -5.53
N ARG A 32 -14.48 3.25 -4.94
CA ARG A 32 -14.06 1.86 -5.15
C ARG A 32 -14.08 1.48 -6.62
N GLU A 33 -15.17 1.73 -7.33
CA GLU A 33 -15.32 1.32 -8.74
C GLU A 33 -14.36 2.07 -9.67
N ARG A 34 -14.06 3.35 -9.41
CA ARG A 34 -13.01 4.09 -10.15
C ARG A 34 -11.63 3.47 -9.93
N MET A 35 -11.30 3.08 -8.70
CA MET A 35 -10.02 2.43 -8.38
C MET A 35 -9.92 1.04 -9.02
N VAL A 36 -10.97 0.23 -8.95
CA VAL A 36 -11.05 -1.09 -9.60
C VAL A 36 -10.87 -0.95 -11.12
N THR A 37 -11.55 0.01 -11.73
CA THR A 37 -11.42 0.28 -13.18
C THR A 37 -9.98 0.66 -13.55
N ALA A 38 -9.30 1.44 -12.71
CA ALA A 38 -7.90 1.80 -12.95
C ALA A 38 -6.96 0.59 -12.84
N PHE A 39 -7.16 -0.28 -11.86
CA PHE A 39 -6.40 -1.53 -11.75
C PHE A 39 -6.64 -2.46 -12.94
N MET A 40 -7.88 -2.60 -13.40
CA MET A 40 -8.19 -3.38 -14.60
C MET A 40 -7.41 -2.86 -15.81
N LYS A 41 -7.42 -1.54 -16.06
CA LYS A 41 -6.65 -0.92 -17.14
C LYS A 41 -5.14 -1.16 -16.99
N TYR A 42 -4.62 -1.07 -15.77
CA TYR A 42 -3.22 -1.33 -15.47
C TYR A 42 -2.81 -2.77 -15.80
N PHE A 43 -3.66 -3.76 -15.46
CA PHE A 43 -3.42 -5.17 -15.77
C PHE A 43 -3.59 -5.46 -17.27
N GLU A 44 -4.59 -4.89 -17.92
CA GLU A 44 -4.83 -5.05 -19.36
C GLU A 44 -3.69 -4.50 -20.22
N ALA A 45 -3.07 -3.40 -19.79
CA ALA A 45 -1.87 -2.86 -20.43
C ALA A 45 -0.60 -3.68 -20.14
N GLY A 46 -0.69 -4.75 -19.35
CA GLY A 46 0.44 -5.61 -18.99
C GLY A 46 1.47 -4.94 -18.07
N HIS A 47 1.15 -3.81 -17.44
CA HIS A 47 2.09 -3.06 -16.60
C HIS A 47 2.48 -3.78 -15.32
N ILE A 48 1.72 -4.79 -14.89
CA ILE A 48 2.05 -5.61 -13.72
C ILE A 48 3.43 -6.26 -13.82
N LYS A 49 3.93 -6.55 -15.04
CA LYS A 49 5.26 -7.12 -15.27
C LYS A 49 6.39 -6.25 -14.67
N ASP A 50 6.17 -4.94 -14.61
CA ASP A 50 7.11 -3.94 -14.09
C ASP A 50 6.85 -3.62 -12.59
N GLY A 51 5.78 -4.17 -12.01
CA GLY A 51 5.42 -3.99 -10.60
C GLY A 51 6.33 -4.76 -9.64
N ALA A 52 6.23 -4.46 -8.34
CA ALA A 52 6.97 -5.18 -7.30
C ALA A 52 6.74 -6.70 -7.36
N GLN A 53 7.75 -7.50 -6.98
CA GLN A 53 7.66 -8.96 -7.03
C GLN A 53 6.43 -9.51 -6.30
N ILE A 54 6.14 -9.00 -5.10
CA ILE A 54 4.96 -9.40 -4.33
C ILE A 54 3.64 -9.15 -5.09
N SER A 55 3.54 -8.04 -5.83
CA SER A 55 2.35 -7.73 -6.61
C SER A 55 2.20 -8.68 -7.80
N ARG A 56 3.31 -9.00 -8.49
CA ARG A 56 3.33 -9.96 -9.59
C ARG A 56 2.93 -11.36 -9.13
N ASP A 57 3.52 -11.82 -8.03
CA ASP A 57 3.25 -13.14 -7.47
C ASP A 57 1.80 -13.29 -7.03
N ARG A 58 1.21 -12.24 -6.43
CA ARG A 58 -0.22 -12.21 -6.09
C ARG A 58 -1.11 -12.33 -7.32
N VAL A 59 -0.91 -11.48 -8.34
CA VAL A 59 -1.72 -11.52 -9.56
C VAL A 59 -1.61 -12.89 -10.23
N ARG A 60 -0.39 -13.43 -10.37
CA ARG A 60 -0.17 -14.78 -10.91
C ARG A 60 -0.94 -15.86 -10.14
N LEU A 61 -0.88 -15.84 -8.80
CA LEU A 61 -1.59 -16.81 -7.97
C LEU A 61 -3.11 -16.68 -8.15
N GLU A 62 -3.64 -15.45 -8.11
CA GLU A 62 -5.07 -15.20 -8.28
C GLU A 62 -5.58 -15.68 -9.66
N GLU A 63 -4.80 -15.50 -10.72
CA GLU A 63 -5.07 -16.06 -12.05
C GLU A 63 -5.05 -17.60 -12.05
N GLN A 64 -4.07 -18.22 -11.39
CA GLN A 64 -3.97 -19.69 -11.26
C GLN A 64 -5.17 -20.30 -10.53
N TYR A 65 -5.76 -19.57 -9.58
CA TYR A 65 -6.98 -19.98 -8.88
C TYR A 65 -8.27 -19.58 -9.62
N GLY A 66 -8.18 -19.08 -10.86
CA GLY A 66 -9.34 -18.79 -11.70
C GLY A 66 -10.08 -17.49 -11.38
N MET A 67 -9.45 -16.56 -10.64
CA MET A 67 -10.05 -15.24 -10.41
C MET A 67 -10.10 -14.45 -11.72
N ASN A 68 -11.26 -13.86 -12.03
CA ASN A 68 -11.37 -12.98 -13.18
C ASN A 68 -10.67 -11.62 -12.91
N LYS A 69 -10.39 -10.85 -13.97
CA LYS A 69 -9.72 -9.53 -13.88
C LYS A 69 -10.38 -8.56 -12.89
N GLN A 70 -11.70 -8.60 -12.78
CA GLN A 70 -12.46 -7.74 -11.88
C GLN A 70 -12.24 -8.11 -10.42
N MET A 71 -12.11 -9.42 -10.12
CA MET A 71 -11.79 -9.94 -8.80
C MET A 71 -10.34 -9.61 -8.42
N ILE A 72 -9.40 -9.79 -9.34
CA ILE A 72 -7.98 -9.43 -9.19
C ILE A 72 -7.83 -7.93 -8.91
N ALA A 73 -8.52 -7.07 -9.67
CA ALA A 73 -8.51 -5.62 -9.45
C ALA A 73 -9.07 -5.21 -8.08
N ARG A 74 -10.10 -5.90 -7.58
CA ARG A 74 -10.60 -5.69 -6.20
C ARG A 74 -9.61 -6.17 -5.15
N SER A 75 -8.98 -7.32 -5.35
CA SER A 75 -7.92 -7.82 -4.46
C SER A 75 -6.74 -6.84 -4.39
N ALA A 76 -6.29 -6.33 -5.54
CA ALA A 76 -5.23 -5.33 -5.61
C ALA A 76 -5.58 -4.03 -4.87
N LEU A 77 -6.83 -3.57 -4.99
CA LEU A 77 -7.33 -2.43 -4.21
C LEU A 77 -7.29 -2.71 -2.70
N SER A 78 -7.75 -3.89 -2.26
CA SER A 78 -7.69 -4.27 -0.84
C SER A 78 -6.24 -4.31 -0.33
N PHE A 79 -5.32 -4.83 -1.14
CA PHE A 79 -3.91 -4.94 -0.79
C PHE A 79 -3.24 -3.56 -0.64
N ILE A 80 -3.46 -2.64 -1.61
CA ILE A 80 -2.88 -1.30 -1.52
C ILE A 80 -3.54 -0.47 -0.40
N PHE A 81 -4.83 -0.64 -0.18
CA PHE A 81 -5.55 0.00 0.93
C PHE A 81 -4.93 -0.36 2.28
N ALA A 82 -4.79 -1.67 2.57
CA ALA A 82 -4.19 -2.14 3.80
C ALA A 82 -2.75 -1.64 3.97
N SER A 83 -2.00 -1.55 2.87
CA SER A 83 -0.60 -1.08 2.89
C SER A 83 -0.50 0.41 3.18
N ILE A 84 -1.27 1.25 2.46
CA ILE A 84 -1.23 2.71 2.57
C ILE A 84 -1.73 3.17 3.94
N VAL A 85 -2.90 2.68 4.37
CA VAL A 85 -3.53 3.15 5.60
C VAL A 85 -2.66 2.81 6.81
N ASN A 86 -2.23 1.55 6.93
CA ASN A 86 -1.40 1.12 8.06
C ASN A 86 -0.04 1.83 8.07
N THR A 87 0.62 1.98 6.92
CA THR A 87 1.93 2.65 6.85
C THR A 87 1.80 4.13 7.18
N THR A 88 0.76 4.80 6.68
CA THR A 88 0.52 6.23 6.93
C THR A 88 0.27 6.49 8.41
N THR A 89 -0.67 5.76 9.02
CA THR A 89 -0.99 5.90 10.45
C THR A 89 0.20 5.54 11.33
N THR A 90 0.90 4.44 11.04
CA THR A 90 2.07 4.02 11.83
C THR A 90 3.18 5.06 11.75
N THR A 91 3.51 5.52 10.54
CA THR A 91 4.56 6.53 10.35
C THR A 91 4.23 7.82 11.07
N PHE A 92 2.98 8.28 11.00
CA PHE A 92 2.52 9.46 11.73
C PHE A 92 2.80 9.34 13.24
N TRP A 93 2.35 8.25 13.87
CA TRP A 93 2.52 8.05 15.31
C TRP A 93 3.97 7.83 15.72
N VAL A 94 4.75 7.11 14.91
CA VAL A 94 6.19 6.92 15.15
C VAL A 94 6.90 8.27 15.14
N VAL A 95 6.71 9.08 14.10
CA VAL A 95 7.35 10.40 13.99
C VAL A 95 6.91 11.28 15.16
N LEU A 96 5.60 11.36 15.45
CA LEU A 96 5.09 12.15 16.57
C LEU A 96 5.75 11.74 17.90
N ARG A 97 5.83 10.44 18.18
CA ARG A 97 6.40 9.92 19.42
C ARG A 97 7.90 10.17 19.55
N LEU A 98 8.65 10.07 18.44
CA LEU A 98 10.06 10.43 18.40
C LEU A 98 10.25 11.89 18.79
N PHE A 99 9.54 12.82 18.14
CA PHE A 99 9.71 14.25 18.38
C PHE A 99 9.16 14.72 19.73
N ALA A 100 8.17 14.03 20.30
CA ALA A 100 7.68 14.30 21.64
C ALA A 100 8.64 13.88 22.77
N ASN A 101 9.66 13.06 22.48
CA ASN A 101 10.60 12.56 23.49
C ASN A 101 12.06 12.73 23.03
N LYS A 102 12.73 13.76 23.56
CA LYS A 102 14.14 14.07 23.22
C LYS A 102 15.11 12.91 23.43
N LYS A 103 14.91 12.08 24.47
CA LYS A 103 15.75 10.90 24.72
C LYS A 103 15.57 9.86 23.62
N LEU A 104 14.32 9.55 23.26
CA LEU A 104 14.01 8.59 22.21
C LEU A 104 14.51 9.07 20.84
N LEU A 105 14.33 10.35 20.53
CA LEU A 105 14.84 10.96 19.29
C LEU A 105 16.37 10.86 19.18
N SER A 106 17.09 11.09 20.29
CA SER A 106 18.55 10.98 20.34
C SER A 106 19.01 9.55 20.05
N ILE A 107 18.36 8.56 20.66
CA ILE A 107 18.64 7.14 20.44
C ILE A 107 18.42 6.76 18.97
N ALA A 108 17.24 7.08 18.41
CA ALA A 108 16.91 6.75 17.03
C ALA A 108 17.90 7.37 16.02
N ARG A 109 18.31 8.63 16.24
CA ARG A 109 19.30 9.30 15.38
C ARG A 109 20.67 8.63 15.44
N ARG A 110 21.11 8.25 16.64
CA ARG A 110 22.37 7.53 16.82
C ARG A 110 22.33 6.19 16.10
N GLU A 111 21.29 5.40 16.28
CA GLU A 111 21.12 4.09 15.63
C GLU A 111 21.13 4.21 14.09
N VAL A 112 20.44 5.21 13.54
CA VAL A 112 20.47 5.48 12.09
C VAL A 112 21.88 5.85 11.62
N ALA A 113 22.61 6.69 12.36
CA ALA A 113 23.99 7.05 12.01
C ALA A 113 24.95 5.85 12.06
N GLU A 114 24.84 5.01 13.08
CA GLU A 114 25.62 3.77 13.21
C GLU A 114 25.32 2.80 12.06
N ALA A 115 24.05 2.64 11.69
CA ALA A 115 23.66 1.80 10.55
C ALA A 115 24.23 2.31 9.23
N LEU A 116 24.24 3.63 9.00
CA LEU A 116 24.83 4.23 7.81
C LEU A 116 26.35 3.99 7.71
N ASN A 117 27.07 4.14 8.83
CA ASN A 117 28.51 3.86 8.89
C ASN A 117 28.79 2.38 8.57
N ALA A 118 28.07 1.46 9.22
CA ALA A 118 28.23 0.03 8.99
C ALA A 118 27.88 -0.41 7.55
N SER A 119 26.94 0.29 6.90
CA SER A 119 26.58 0.04 5.49
C SER A 119 27.74 0.38 4.55
N THR A 120 28.40 1.51 4.81
CA THR A 120 29.51 2.03 3.99
C THR A 120 30.75 1.13 4.09
N GLU A 121 31.04 0.60 5.28
CA GLU A 121 32.13 -0.37 5.49
C GLU A 121 31.91 -1.69 4.70
N ARG A 122 30.65 -2.14 4.59
CA ARG A 122 30.31 -3.36 3.84
C ARG A 122 30.39 -3.18 2.32
N GLU A 123 30.07 -2.01 1.79
CA GLU A 123 30.29 -1.70 0.37
C GLU A 123 31.79 -1.62 0.03
N GLY A 124 32.63 -1.12 0.94
CA GLY A 124 34.09 -1.12 0.80
C GLY A 124 34.71 -2.52 0.77
N SER A 125 34.11 -3.51 1.45
CA SER A 125 34.62 -4.89 1.52
C SER A 125 34.15 -5.80 0.36
N LYS A 126 33.24 -5.35 -0.52
CA LYS A 126 32.82 -6.08 -1.73
C LYS A 126 33.45 -5.49 -3.00
N ARG A 127 34.78 -5.45 -3.04
CA ARG A 127 35.53 -5.69 -4.28
C ARG A 127 36.21 -7.05 -4.16
N LEU A 128 35.45 -8.10 -4.42
CA LEU A 128 36.02 -9.35 -4.89
C LEU A 128 35.93 -9.29 -6.41
N SER A 129 37.13 -9.26 -7.01
CA SER A 129 37.44 -9.44 -8.42
C SER A 129 36.65 -10.55 -9.08
#